data_AF-A0A6I9PQT2-F1
#
_entry.id   AF-A0A6I9PQT2-F1
#
_cell.length_a   1.000
_cell.length_b   1.000
_cell.length_c   1.000
_cell.angle_alpha   90.00
_cell.angle_beta   90.00
_cell.angle_gamma   90.00
#
_symmetry.space_group_name_H-M   'P 1'
#
loop_
_entity.id
_entity.type
_entity.pdbx_description
1 polymer ?
#
loop_
_entity_poly.entity_id
_entity_poly.type
_entity_poly.pdbx_seq_one_letter_code
_entity_poly.pdbx_strand_id
1 'polypeptide(L)'
;MAFVIFRRLRRLIAAAVGEGAVVGPGTKAKKQSGSRAENASEVCQDESLTCGELVDKYLCPSRIRTLLPELLFKALFLKRNVPHMLISNLPDYRECSYTLNDIVQQLIPYTVGCSERLIYAFPQSRLAFICAPSCKLVPKLVEACQKKELKLHGCDLACNAIEPPFLMRPLGFYNWLMKLIGDSVVRDGEKIVLIKNISRTDSQKLRETLKEVGIHSVRNFLPLLEKVFIEFDLQADVDRLGAWYSQNGNPCHEIHRLKKFFPKMLPQSGNKPQEEPGSFFLTLKSHPFMFPTTTPTFVIPDYLTVRGQDDIEKASGSGSMFPTIMLTGLPDGFYKYEEVARLFLSYFPQQDLDSLYYNVLILPLQKRAFVLFADWTMCCKFAQSHISKPVMFGCHTINIHFVLEPILPASSEEMMYTTMMKLSDGRVPKPEFLQERLLRVQFRDCQRVVITAVLDLIVSAAPYVNFLTLANRMYIEMADSSGVTKVFEELQAIPPVAHWDQVQSIES
;
A
#
# COMPACT_ATOMS: atom_id res chain seq x y z
N MET A 1 -43.03 4.79 -4.97
CA MET A 1 -42.84 3.34 -4.66
C MET A 1 -41.74 3.05 -3.63
N ALA A 2 -40.97 4.05 -3.15
CA ALA A 2 -39.95 3.86 -2.10
C ALA A 2 -40.49 3.95 -0.65
N PHE A 3 -41.67 4.55 -0.44
CA PHE A 3 -42.23 4.77 0.90
C PHE A 3 -42.97 3.54 1.49
N VAL A 4 -43.40 2.60 0.63
CA VAL A 4 -44.13 1.38 1.03
C VAL A 4 -43.17 0.29 1.53
N ILE A 5 -41.91 0.31 1.08
CA ILE A 5 -40.86 -0.65 1.49
C ILE A 5 -40.39 -0.39 2.93
N PHE A 6 -40.33 0.87 3.35
CA PHE A 6 -39.90 1.24 4.72
C PHE A 6 -40.91 0.83 5.81
N ARG A 7 -42.22 0.80 5.51
CA ARG A 7 -43.25 0.35 6.48
C ARG A 7 -43.26 -1.17 6.70
N ARG A 8 -42.84 -1.97 5.71
CA ARG A 8 -42.70 -3.43 5.88
C ARG A 8 -41.47 -3.83 6.68
N LEU A 9 -40.37 -3.07 6.58
CA LEU A 9 -39.16 -3.36 7.35
C LEU A 9 -39.31 -3.08 8.86
N ARG A 10 -40.07 -2.04 9.25
CA ARG A 10 -40.36 -1.75 10.67
C ARG A 10 -41.27 -2.77 11.36
N ARG A 11 -42.17 -3.43 10.63
CA ARG A 11 -43.05 -4.48 11.21
C ARG A 11 -42.35 -5.82 11.42
N LEU A 12 -41.29 -6.12 10.64
CA LEU A 12 -40.49 -7.34 10.81
C LEU A 12 -39.51 -7.24 11.98
N ILE A 13 -39.07 -6.03 12.35
CA ILE A 13 -38.16 -5.81 13.49
C ILE A 13 -38.91 -5.83 14.84
N ALA A 14 -40.20 -5.45 14.86
CA ALA A 14 -41.03 -5.50 16.07
C ALA A 14 -41.53 -6.90 16.43
N ALA A 15 -41.43 -7.88 15.53
CA ALA A 15 -41.87 -9.26 15.76
C ALA A 15 -40.76 -10.21 16.27
N ALA A 16 -39.51 -9.74 16.33
CA ALA A 16 -38.35 -10.55 16.75
C ALA A 16 -37.87 -10.27 18.18
N VAL A 17 -38.51 -9.34 18.89
CA VAL A 17 -38.23 -9.05 20.30
C VAL A 17 -39.46 -9.40 21.12
N GLY A 18 -39.59 -10.70 21.41
CA GLY A 18 -40.62 -11.27 22.26
C GLY A 18 -39.98 -12.26 23.23
N GLU A 19 -39.83 -11.79 24.47
CA GLU A 19 -39.90 -12.49 25.76
C GLU A 19 -39.05 -13.76 26.02
N GLY A 20 -38.19 -13.65 27.03
CA GLY A 20 -37.54 -14.77 27.72
C GLY A 20 -37.08 -14.35 29.10
N ALA A 21 -37.65 -14.98 30.13
CA ALA A 21 -37.75 -14.52 31.51
C ALA A 21 -36.46 -14.50 32.35
N VAL A 22 -36.52 -13.66 33.38
CA VAL A 22 -35.60 -13.50 34.51
C VAL A 22 -35.66 -14.72 35.44
N VAL A 23 -34.51 -15.32 35.77
CA VAL A 23 -34.32 -16.14 36.99
C VAL A 23 -32.94 -15.81 37.58
N GLY A 24 -32.91 -15.53 38.89
CA GLY A 24 -31.77 -14.97 39.64
C GLY A 24 -30.69 -15.96 40.11
N PRO A 25 -29.69 -15.48 40.88
CA PRO A 25 -28.40 -16.15 41.06
C PRO A 25 -28.24 -16.91 42.39
N GLY A 26 -27.40 -17.96 42.39
CA GLY A 26 -26.84 -18.65 43.56
C GLY A 26 -26.27 -20.02 43.15
N THR A 27 -25.24 -20.63 43.73
CA THR A 27 -24.28 -20.33 44.79
C THR A 27 -23.10 -21.30 44.57
N LYS A 28 -21.90 -20.91 45.03
CA LYS A 28 -20.60 -21.62 44.93
C LYS A 28 -20.63 -23.12 45.32
N ALA A 29 -19.78 -23.94 44.69
CA ALA A 29 -19.09 -25.06 45.34
C ALA A 29 -17.81 -25.51 44.59
N LYS A 30 -16.68 -25.54 45.32
CA LYS A 30 -15.41 -26.23 45.00
C LYS A 30 -15.53 -27.70 45.43
N LYS A 31 -14.97 -28.65 44.67
CA LYS A 31 -14.09 -29.72 45.20
C LYS A 31 -13.42 -30.55 44.08
N GLN A 32 -12.14 -30.82 44.32
CA GLN A 32 -11.22 -31.69 43.57
C GLN A 32 -11.53 -33.18 43.80
N SER A 33 -11.16 -34.05 42.86
CA SER A 33 -10.12 -35.10 43.05
C SER A 33 -10.15 -36.18 41.95
N GLY A 34 -8.97 -36.60 41.47
CA GLY A 34 -8.68 -38.02 41.23
C GLY A 34 -8.49 -38.54 39.79
N SER A 35 -7.25 -38.45 39.30
CA SER A 35 -6.46 -39.43 38.51
C SER A 35 -7.13 -40.34 37.46
N ARG A 36 -6.58 -40.32 36.23
CA ARG A 36 -5.77 -41.42 35.67
C ARG A 36 -5.09 -40.97 34.37
N ALA A 37 -3.75 -41.00 34.35
CA ALA A 37 -2.96 -40.83 33.14
C ALA A 37 -2.87 -42.18 32.41
N GLU A 38 -3.12 -42.18 31.10
CA GLU A 38 -2.65 -43.21 30.17
C GLU A 38 -2.57 -42.59 28.76
N ASN A 39 -1.32 -42.33 28.36
CA ASN A 39 -0.74 -42.16 27.02
C ASN A 39 -1.65 -41.88 25.81
N ALA A 40 -1.51 -40.67 25.26
CA ALA A 40 -1.48 -40.46 23.81
C ALA A 40 -0.45 -39.37 23.50
N SER A 41 0.70 -39.80 23.00
CA SER A 41 1.71 -38.98 22.34
C SER A 41 1.12 -38.35 21.07
N GLU A 42 1.61 -37.15 20.77
CA GLU A 42 1.56 -36.47 19.47
C GLU A 42 0.18 -36.06 18.92
N VAL A 43 -0.24 -34.85 19.29
CA VAL A 43 -0.45 -33.76 18.32
C VAL A 43 -0.16 -32.45 19.07
N CYS A 44 0.99 -31.81 18.81
CA CYS A 44 1.11 -30.38 19.10
C CYS A 44 0.12 -29.65 18.17
N GLN A 45 -1.10 -29.38 18.66
CA GLN A 45 -1.99 -28.47 17.98
C GLN A 45 -1.35 -27.08 18.09
N ASP A 46 -0.81 -26.59 16.98
CA ASP A 46 -0.20 -25.28 16.86
C ASP A 46 -1.27 -24.21 17.10
N GLU A 47 -1.28 -23.63 18.30
CA GLU A 47 -2.18 -22.55 18.72
C GLU A 47 -1.99 -21.24 17.92
N SER A 48 -1.12 -21.20 16.89
CA SER A 48 -0.70 -19.98 16.19
C SER A 48 -1.23 -19.77 14.75
N LEU A 49 -2.02 -20.70 14.20
CA LEU A 49 -2.58 -20.58 12.84
C LEU A 49 -3.87 -19.74 12.81
N THR A 50 -3.96 -18.83 11.84
CA THR A 50 -5.12 -17.96 11.61
C THR A 50 -6.22 -18.65 10.80
N CYS A 51 -7.42 -18.07 10.77
CA CYS A 51 -8.53 -18.64 10.01
C CYS A 51 -8.27 -18.69 8.49
N GLY A 52 -7.45 -17.78 7.97
CA GLY A 52 -7.02 -17.78 6.57
C GLY A 52 -6.01 -18.88 6.24
N GLU A 53 -5.11 -19.20 7.18
CA GLU A 53 -4.20 -20.34 7.05
C GLU A 53 -4.97 -21.67 7.07
N LEU A 54 -6.12 -21.69 7.75
CA LEU A 54 -7.02 -22.85 7.87
C LEU A 54 -8.24 -22.77 6.93
N VAL A 55 -8.13 -22.01 5.82
CA VAL A 55 -9.28 -21.76 4.93
C VAL A 55 -9.86 -23.04 4.32
N ASP A 56 -9.07 -24.10 4.14
CA ASP A 56 -9.56 -25.42 3.69
C ASP A 56 -10.55 -26.07 4.67
N LYS A 57 -10.39 -25.82 5.98
CA LYS A 57 -11.29 -26.31 7.02
C LYS A 57 -12.59 -25.51 7.08
N TYR A 58 -12.54 -24.21 6.77
CA TYR A 58 -13.68 -23.30 6.96
C TYR A 58 -14.43 -22.96 5.66
N LEU A 59 -13.77 -23.00 4.51
CA LEU A 59 -14.36 -22.72 3.20
C LEU A 59 -15.02 -23.97 2.63
N CYS A 60 -16.25 -24.23 3.06
CA CYS A 60 -17.04 -25.33 2.52
C CYS A 60 -17.72 -24.93 1.18
N PRO A 61 -17.50 -25.66 0.07
CA PRO A 61 -18.18 -25.39 -1.20
C PRO A 61 -19.71 -25.35 -1.09
N SER A 62 -20.28 -26.17 -0.21
CA SER A 62 -21.74 -26.23 0.04
C SER A 62 -22.32 -24.94 0.63
N ARG A 63 -21.50 -24.08 1.24
CA ARG A 63 -21.93 -22.76 1.74
C ARG A 63 -21.96 -21.69 0.63
N ILE A 64 -21.35 -21.98 -0.51
CA ILE A 64 -21.29 -21.06 -1.65
C ILE A 64 -22.55 -21.29 -2.48
N ARG A 65 -23.41 -20.26 -2.55
CA ARG A 65 -24.61 -20.32 -3.39
C ARG A 65 -24.20 -20.24 -4.86
N THR A 66 -24.34 -21.37 -5.55
CA THR A 66 -24.18 -21.46 -7.01
C THR A 66 -25.54 -21.34 -7.69
N LEU A 67 -25.54 -20.77 -8.89
CA LEU A 67 -26.71 -20.75 -9.75
C LEU A 67 -26.79 -22.07 -10.52
N LEU A 68 -28.00 -22.62 -10.59
CA LEU A 68 -28.29 -23.79 -11.40
C LEU A 68 -28.02 -23.51 -12.88
N PRO A 69 -27.37 -24.43 -13.63
CA PRO A 69 -27.03 -24.23 -15.03
C PRO A 69 -28.23 -23.84 -15.91
N GLU A 70 -29.42 -24.36 -15.63
CA GLU A 70 -30.66 -24.09 -16.39
C GLU A 70 -31.12 -22.63 -16.26
N LEU A 71 -30.69 -21.93 -15.21
CA LEU A 71 -31.00 -20.52 -15.00
C LEU A 71 -30.10 -19.58 -15.80
N LEU A 72 -28.91 -20.05 -16.23
CA LEU A 72 -27.92 -19.24 -16.95
C LEU A 72 -28.37 -18.87 -18.36
N PHE A 73 -29.21 -19.72 -18.97
CA PHE A 73 -29.74 -19.52 -20.32
C PHE A 73 -31.06 -18.73 -20.34
N LYS A 74 -31.60 -18.36 -19.17
CA LYS A 74 -32.80 -17.52 -19.09
C LYS A 74 -32.42 -16.05 -19.27
N ALA A 75 -33.23 -15.29 -20.03
CA ALA A 75 -33.02 -13.85 -20.27
C ALA A 75 -32.87 -13.01 -18.98
N LEU A 76 -33.41 -13.48 -17.86
CA LEU A 76 -33.26 -12.85 -16.54
C LEU A 76 -31.82 -12.87 -16.02
N PHE A 77 -31.01 -13.88 -16.34
CA PHE A 77 -29.60 -13.95 -15.95
C PHE A 77 -28.77 -12.88 -16.68
N LEU A 78 -28.97 -12.75 -18.00
CA LEU A 78 -28.33 -11.70 -18.81
C LEU A 78 -28.71 -10.28 -18.33
N LYS A 79 -29.94 -10.09 -17.82
CA LYS A 79 -30.37 -8.83 -17.20
C LYS A 79 -29.71 -8.53 -15.86
N ARG A 80 -29.31 -9.55 -15.08
CA ARG A 80 -28.61 -9.38 -13.80
C ARG A 80 -27.13 -9.05 -13.96
N ASN A 81 -26.56 -9.27 -15.15
CA ASN A 81 -25.18 -8.96 -15.49
C ASN A 81 -24.15 -9.55 -14.50
N VAL A 82 -24.33 -10.82 -14.12
CA VAL A 82 -23.47 -11.50 -13.14
C VAL A 82 -22.25 -12.11 -13.85
N PRO A 83 -21.03 -11.58 -13.67
CA PRO A 83 -19.84 -12.08 -14.35
C PRO A 83 -18.99 -13.00 -13.45
N HIS A 84 -19.54 -13.52 -12.35
CA HIS A 84 -18.76 -14.19 -11.32
C HIS A 84 -18.93 -15.71 -11.37
N MET A 85 -17.81 -16.42 -11.21
CA MET A 85 -17.74 -17.87 -11.33
C MET A 85 -16.90 -18.49 -10.22
N LEU A 86 -17.29 -19.69 -9.83
CA LEU A 86 -16.53 -20.62 -9.02
C LEU A 86 -16.03 -21.75 -9.91
N ILE A 87 -14.72 -21.90 -10.00
CA ILE A 87 -14.06 -23.11 -10.48
C ILE A 87 -13.76 -24.00 -9.28
N SER A 88 -14.02 -25.28 -9.43
CA SER A 88 -13.78 -26.32 -8.44
C SER A 88 -13.08 -27.50 -9.11
N ASN A 89 -12.58 -28.44 -8.29
CA ASN A 89 -11.79 -29.58 -8.74
C ASN A 89 -10.46 -29.18 -9.40
N LEU A 90 -9.84 -28.09 -8.94
CA LEU A 90 -8.46 -27.79 -9.32
C LEU A 90 -7.52 -28.94 -8.90
N PRO A 91 -6.37 -29.14 -9.56
CA PRO A 91 -5.41 -30.16 -9.15
C PRO A 91 -4.92 -29.95 -7.72
N ASP A 92 -4.54 -31.05 -7.05
CA ASP A 92 -3.85 -30.92 -5.76
C ASP A 92 -2.47 -30.29 -6.01
N TYR A 93 -2.27 -29.12 -5.40
CA TYR A 93 -1.05 -28.34 -5.53
C TYR A 93 0.18 -29.02 -4.91
N ARG A 94 -0.03 -30.02 -4.03
CA ARG A 94 1.04 -30.83 -3.45
C ARG A 94 1.56 -31.86 -4.45
N GLU A 95 0.71 -32.29 -5.39
CA GLU A 95 1.03 -33.30 -6.39
C GLU A 95 1.51 -32.66 -7.70
N CYS A 96 1.00 -31.49 -8.06
CA CYS A 96 1.43 -30.74 -9.22
C CYS A 96 1.36 -29.23 -9.01
N SER A 97 2.45 -28.53 -9.34
CA SER A 97 2.49 -27.07 -9.31
C SER A 97 1.79 -26.49 -10.54
N TYR A 98 0.96 -25.47 -10.33
CA TYR A 98 0.37 -24.64 -11.39
C TYR A 98 0.37 -23.16 -10.98
N THR A 99 0.12 -22.27 -11.93
CA THR A 99 0.08 -20.82 -11.74
C THR A 99 -1.32 -20.28 -12.01
N LEU A 100 -1.58 -19.01 -11.70
CA LEU A 100 -2.80 -18.37 -12.15
C LEU A 100 -2.87 -18.31 -13.68
N ASN A 101 -1.73 -18.10 -14.35
CA ASN A 101 -1.66 -18.13 -15.80
C ASN A 101 -2.12 -19.49 -16.35
N ASP A 102 -1.73 -20.62 -15.77
CA ASP A 102 -2.18 -21.95 -16.22
C ASP A 102 -3.70 -22.08 -16.15
N ILE A 103 -4.34 -21.52 -15.11
CA ILE A 103 -5.81 -21.44 -15.03
C ILE A 103 -6.36 -20.53 -16.14
N VAL A 104 -5.76 -19.36 -16.35
CA VAL A 104 -6.19 -18.41 -17.41
C VAL A 104 -6.08 -19.03 -18.80
N GLN A 105 -5.01 -19.76 -19.10
CA GLN A 105 -4.79 -20.40 -20.41
C GLN A 105 -5.92 -21.37 -20.77
N GLN A 106 -6.49 -22.06 -19.77
CA GLN A 106 -7.67 -22.91 -20.01
C GLN A 106 -8.90 -22.08 -20.38
N LEU A 107 -9.03 -20.87 -19.87
CA LEU A 107 -10.19 -20.01 -20.09
C LEU A 107 -10.11 -19.18 -21.38
N ILE A 108 -8.90 -18.90 -21.89
CA ILE A 108 -8.67 -18.08 -23.09
C ILE A 108 -9.56 -18.46 -24.30
N PRO A 109 -9.74 -19.75 -24.66
CA PRO A 109 -10.59 -20.14 -25.79
C PRO A 109 -12.05 -19.66 -25.66
N TYR A 110 -12.49 -19.38 -24.44
CA TYR A 110 -13.86 -19.01 -24.11
C TYR A 110 -13.99 -17.57 -23.60
N THR A 111 -12.89 -16.95 -23.15
CA THR A 111 -12.87 -15.59 -22.61
C THR A 111 -11.71 -14.76 -23.16
N VAL A 112 -12.03 -13.82 -24.06
CA VAL A 112 -11.08 -12.78 -24.45
C VAL A 112 -10.93 -11.79 -23.29
N GLY A 113 -9.69 -11.59 -22.81
CA GLY A 113 -9.35 -10.56 -21.83
C GLY A 113 -9.54 -10.92 -20.35
N CYS A 114 -9.61 -12.21 -19.99
CA CYS A 114 -9.58 -12.62 -18.58
C CYS A 114 -8.21 -12.29 -17.99
N SER A 115 -8.16 -11.52 -16.91
CA SER A 115 -6.92 -11.09 -16.26
C SER A 115 -6.71 -11.83 -14.95
N GLU A 116 -5.48 -12.28 -14.68
CA GLU A 116 -5.04 -12.86 -13.41
C GLU A 116 -5.36 -11.98 -12.19
N ARG A 117 -5.49 -10.66 -12.42
CA ARG A 117 -5.88 -9.67 -11.41
C ARG A 117 -7.27 -9.93 -10.81
N LEU A 118 -8.11 -10.68 -11.51
CA LEU A 118 -9.50 -10.97 -11.13
C LEU A 118 -9.72 -12.42 -10.69
N ILE A 119 -8.65 -13.18 -10.47
CA ILE A 119 -8.69 -14.57 -10.02
C ILE A 119 -8.14 -14.67 -8.59
N TYR A 120 -8.91 -15.33 -7.73
CA TYR A 120 -8.51 -15.72 -6.38
C TYR A 120 -8.61 -17.22 -6.25
N ALA A 121 -7.48 -17.92 -6.34
CA ALA A 121 -7.41 -19.37 -6.24
C ALA A 121 -6.93 -19.81 -4.85
N PHE A 122 -7.55 -20.85 -4.32
CA PHE A 122 -7.25 -21.52 -3.06
C PHE A 122 -6.78 -22.94 -3.37
N PRO A 123 -5.47 -23.12 -3.62
CA PRO A 123 -4.91 -24.45 -3.88
C PRO A 123 -5.30 -25.48 -2.81
N GLN A 124 -5.31 -25.07 -1.54
CA GLN A 124 -5.68 -25.88 -0.37
C GLN A 124 -7.15 -26.33 -0.36
N SER A 125 -8.06 -25.57 -0.98
CA SER A 125 -9.48 -25.92 -1.08
C SER A 125 -9.84 -26.48 -2.47
N ARG A 126 -8.89 -26.51 -3.41
CA ARG A 126 -9.10 -26.88 -4.82
C ARG A 126 -10.19 -26.03 -5.50
N LEU A 127 -10.27 -24.75 -5.13
CA LEU A 127 -11.26 -23.77 -5.62
C LEU A 127 -10.58 -22.55 -6.25
N ALA A 128 -11.24 -21.91 -7.21
CA ALA A 128 -10.90 -20.56 -7.66
C ALA A 128 -12.15 -19.71 -7.92
N PHE A 129 -12.09 -18.45 -7.52
CA PHE A 129 -13.11 -17.44 -7.81
C PHE A 129 -12.62 -16.54 -8.92
N ILE A 130 -13.48 -16.32 -9.92
CA ILE A 130 -13.14 -15.58 -11.14
C ILE A 130 -14.22 -14.56 -11.44
N CYS A 131 -13.80 -13.37 -11.83
CA CYS A 131 -14.67 -12.41 -12.50
C CYS A 131 -14.38 -12.42 -14.01
N ALA A 132 -15.29 -13.01 -14.79
CA ALA A 132 -15.24 -12.97 -16.24
C ALA A 132 -15.33 -11.52 -16.76
N PRO A 133 -14.72 -11.20 -17.91
CA PRO A 133 -14.83 -9.87 -18.52
C PRO A 133 -16.27 -9.48 -18.91
N SER A 134 -17.12 -10.47 -19.15
CA SER A 134 -18.53 -10.28 -19.49
C SER A 134 -19.39 -11.43 -18.97
N CYS A 135 -20.58 -11.10 -18.47
CA CYS A 135 -21.58 -12.10 -18.04
C CYS A 135 -22.01 -13.04 -19.17
N LYS A 136 -21.89 -12.61 -20.44
CA LYS A 136 -22.22 -13.43 -21.62
C LYS A 136 -21.30 -14.64 -21.80
N LEU A 137 -20.13 -14.62 -21.16
CA LEU A 137 -19.13 -15.69 -21.26
C LEU A 137 -19.34 -16.79 -20.22
N VAL A 138 -20.04 -16.48 -19.12
CA VAL A 138 -20.30 -17.41 -18.03
C VAL A 138 -21.03 -18.68 -18.51
N PRO A 139 -22.12 -18.61 -19.31
CA PRO A 139 -22.79 -19.81 -19.79
C PRO A 139 -21.89 -20.70 -20.67
N LYS A 140 -21.05 -20.09 -21.52
CA LYS A 140 -20.14 -20.83 -22.42
C LYS A 140 -19.11 -21.63 -21.63
N LEU A 141 -18.54 -21.02 -20.58
CA LEU A 141 -17.59 -21.68 -19.70
C LEU A 141 -18.23 -22.83 -18.92
N VAL A 142 -19.44 -22.63 -18.40
CA VAL A 142 -20.18 -23.70 -17.70
C VAL A 142 -20.45 -24.87 -18.65
N GLU A 143 -20.85 -24.59 -19.89
CA GLU A 143 -21.07 -25.62 -20.92
C GLU A 143 -19.77 -26.38 -21.27
N ALA A 144 -18.64 -25.67 -21.43
CA ALA A 144 -17.34 -26.29 -21.69
C ALA A 144 -16.89 -27.22 -20.53
N CYS A 145 -17.14 -26.83 -19.28
CA CYS A 145 -16.86 -27.68 -18.12
C CYS A 145 -17.78 -28.92 -18.09
N GLN A 146 -19.06 -28.79 -18.47
CA GLN A 146 -19.99 -29.93 -18.61
C GLN A 146 -19.55 -30.91 -19.70
N LYS A 147 -18.99 -30.40 -20.80
CA LYS A 147 -18.41 -31.20 -21.89
C LYS A 147 -17.02 -31.75 -21.59
N LYS A 148 -16.45 -31.46 -20.41
CA LYS A 148 -15.09 -31.85 -19.99
C LYS A 148 -13.99 -31.35 -20.93
N GLU A 149 -14.22 -30.21 -21.57
CA GLU A 149 -13.24 -29.57 -22.47
C GLU A 149 -12.16 -28.82 -21.67
N LEU A 150 -12.50 -28.36 -20.46
CA LEU A 150 -11.60 -27.61 -19.59
C LEU A 150 -10.87 -28.54 -18.64
N LYS A 151 -9.55 -28.71 -18.85
CA LYS A 151 -8.70 -29.59 -18.05
C LYS A 151 -7.43 -28.89 -17.60
N LEU A 152 -7.07 -29.08 -16.34
CA LEU A 152 -5.78 -28.62 -15.82
C LEU A 152 -5.03 -29.81 -15.24
N HIS A 153 -3.83 -30.09 -15.75
CA HIS A 153 -3.03 -31.27 -15.38
C HIS A 153 -3.86 -32.58 -15.31
N GLY A 154 -4.73 -32.80 -16.31
CA GLY A 154 -5.59 -33.99 -16.39
C GLY A 154 -6.85 -33.97 -15.52
N CYS A 155 -7.01 -33.00 -14.61
CA CYS A 155 -8.22 -32.83 -13.82
C CYS A 155 -9.31 -32.10 -14.64
N ASP A 156 -10.48 -32.72 -14.80
CA ASP A 156 -11.66 -32.09 -15.39
C ASP A 156 -12.16 -30.96 -14.46
N LEU A 157 -12.13 -29.71 -14.92
CA LEU A 157 -12.56 -28.56 -14.12
C LEU A 157 -14.09 -28.51 -14.02
N ALA A 158 -14.60 -28.11 -12.85
CA ALA A 158 -16.03 -27.92 -12.63
C ALA A 158 -16.36 -26.44 -12.37
N CYS A 159 -17.29 -25.89 -13.15
CA CYS A 159 -17.54 -24.46 -13.23
C CYS A 159 -18.99 -24.12 -12.91
N ASN A 160 -19.19 -23.22 -11.97
CA ASN A 160 -20.52 -22.78 -11.54
C ASN A 160 -20.58 -21.26 -11.50
N ALA A 161 -21.70 -20.68 -11.95
CA ALA A 161 -21.92 -19.25 -11.75
C ALA A 161 -22.27 -18.97 -10.28
N ILE A 162 -21.79 -17.84 -9.76
CA ILE A 162 -22.07 -17.38 -8.40
C ILE A 162 -22.54 -15.93 -8.42
N GLU A 163 -23.38 -15.54 -7.47
CA GLU A 163 -23.85 -14.16 -7.32
C GLU A 163 -23.38 -13.60 -5.96
N PRO A 164 -22.10 -13.18 -5.84
CA PRO A 164 -21.62 -12.53 -4.64
C PRO A 164 -22.34 -11.18 -4.42
N PRO A 165 -22.59 -10.78 -3.17
CA PRO A 165 -23.28 -9.52 -2.85
C PRO A 165 -22.41 -8.26 -3.06
N PHE A 166 -21.25 -8.38 -3.71
CA PHE A 166 -20.25 -7.32 -3.83
C PHE A 166 -19.50 -7.45 -5.17
N LEU A 167 -18.89 -6.35 -5.62
CA LEU A 167 -17.99 -6.35 -6.77
C LEU A 167 -16.66 -6.99 -6.36
N MET A 168 -16.07 -7.85 -7.20
CA MET A 168 -14.78 -8.55 -7.00
C MET A 168 -13.53 -7.64 -6.92
N ARG A 169 -13.61 -6.53 -6.18
CA ARG A 169 -12.48 -5.74 -5.70
C ARG A 169 -11.84 -6.46 -4.51
N PRO A 170 -10.52 -6.35 -4.29
CA PRO A 170 -9.82 -7.07 -3.23
C PRO A 170 -10.46 -6.98 -1.84
N LEU A 171 -10.84 -5.77 -1.39
CA LEU A 171 -11.47 -5.59 -0.07
C LEU A 171 -12.86 -6.21 0.01
N GLY A 172 -13.67 -6.05 -1.04
CA GLY A 172 -15.01 -6.64 -1.08
C GLY A 172 -14.92 -8.17 -1.05
N PHE A 173 -13.99 -8.73 -1.83
CA PHE A 173 -13.71 -10.16 -1.86
C PHE A 173 -13.28 -10.68 -0.51
N TYR A 174 -12.30 -10.02 0.12
CA TYR A 174 -11.83 -10.38 1.44
C TYR A 174 -12.97 -10.40 2.47
N ASN A 175 -13.74 -9.30 2.58
CA ASN A 175 -14.85 -9.20 3.54
C ASN A 175 -15.92 -10.29 3.33
N TRP A 176 -16.25 -10.60 2.08
CA TRP A 176 -17.21 -11.66 1.80
C TRP A 176 -16.67 -13.04 2.13
N LEU A 177 -15.42 -13.31 1.81
CA LEU A 177 -14.78 -14.57 2.15
C LEU A 177 -14.74 -14.75 3.66
N MET A 178 -14.35 -13.72 4.42
CA MET A 178 -14.35 -13.74 5.88
C MET A 178 -15.75 -14.12 6.43
N LYS A 179 -16.81 -13.55 5.84
CA LYS A 179 -18.19 -13.90 6.19
C LYS A 179 -18.54 -15.36 5.89
N LEU A 180 -18.04 -15.93 4.79
CA LEU A 180 -18.26 -17.34 4.44
C LEU A 180 -17.59 -18.30 5.44
N ILE A 181 -16.40 -17.94 5.92
CA ILE A 181 -15.63 -18.75 6.88
C ILE A 181 -16.05 -18.50 8.34
N GLY A 182 -17.01 -17.60 8.59
CA GLY A 182 -17.64 -17.41 9.90
C GLY A 182 -17.28 -16.11 10.62
N ASP A 183 -16.44 -15.25 10.04
CA ASP A 183 -16.16 -13.90 10.56
C ASP A 183 -17.05 -12.86 9.86
N SER A 184 -18.09 -12.41 10.56
CA SER A 184 -19.05 -11.43 10.01
C SER A 184 -18.60 -9.98 10.13
N VAL A 185 -17.43 -9.69 10.70
CA VAL A 185 -17.00 -8.30 10.93
C VAL A 185 -16.55 -7.69 9.59
N VAL A 186 -17.21 -6.62 9.18
CA VAL A 186 -16.88 -5.91 7.94
C VAL A 186 -15.66 -5.03 8.18
N ARG A 187 -14.60 -5.20 7.39
CA ARG A 187 -13.37 -4.42 7.47
C ARG A 187 -13.41 -3.23 6.52
N ASP A 188 -12.79 -2.13 6.93
CA ASP A 188 -12.62 -0.93 6.11
C ASP A 188 -11.42 -1.02 5.14
N GLY A 189 -10.52 -1.99 5.36
CA GLY A 189 -9.33 -2.23 4.53
C GLY A 189 -8.09 -1.45 4.91
N GLU A 190 -8.13 -0.60 5.95
CA GLU A 190 -6.98 0.21 6.36
C GLU A 190 -5.85 -0.64 6.95
N LYS A 191 -6.21 -1.76 7.58
CA LYS A 191 -5.27 -2.69 8.21
C LYS A 191 -5.06 -3.98 7.41
N ILE A 192 -5.40 -3.95 6.12
CA ILE A 192 -5.28 -5.11 5.24
C ILE A 192 -4.31 -4.79 4.11
N VAL A 193 -3.32 -5.66 3.96
CA VAL A 193 -2.35 -5.64 2.87
C VAL A 193 -2.60 -6.84 1.96
N LEU A 194 -2.63 -6.59 0.66
CA LEU A 194 -2.58 -7.61 -0.39
C LEU A 194 -1.20 -7.56 -1.03
N ILE A 195 -0.49 -8.69 -1.02
CA ILE A 195 0.73 -8.86 -1.81
C ILE A 195 0.40 -9.79 -2.98
N LYS A 196 0.77 -9.41 -4.20
CA LYS A 196 0.65 -10.24 -5.41
C LYS A 196 2.03 -10.69 -5.91
N ASN A 197 2.01 -11.64 -6.84
CA ASN A 197 3.19 -12.26 -7.47
C ASN A 197 4.13 -12.90 -6.44
N ILE A 198 3.56 -13.41 -5.34
CA ILE A 198 4.31 -14.04 -4.26
C ILE A 198 4.17 -15.56 -4.38
N SER A 199 5.30 -16.26 -4.47
CA SER A 199 5.29 -17.73 -4.54
C SER A 199 4.79 -18.35 -3.23
N ARG A 200 4.37 -19.62 -3.25
CA ARG A 200 3.99 -20.34 -2.03
C ARG A 200 5.12 -20.35 -1.00
N THR A 201 6.34 -20.60 -1.45
CA THR A 201 7.53 -20.64 -0.60
C THR A 201 7.85 -19.28 -0.01
N ASP A 202 7.74 -18.20 -0.80
CA ASP A 202 7.98 -16.84 -0.30
C ASP A 202 6.89 -16.37 0.65
N SER A 203 5.64 -16.80 0.44
CA SER A 203 4.53 -16.54 1.36
C SER A 203 4.76 -17.21 2.73
N GLN A 204 5.26 -18.45 2.74
CA GLN A 204 5.63 -19.15 3.98
C GLN A 204 6.80 -18.47 4.69
N LYS A 205 7.87 -18.11 3.96
CA LYS A 205 9.00 -17.35 4.53
C LYS A 205 8.54 -16.01 5.07
N LEU A 206 7.69 -15.29 4.35
CA LEU A 206 7.14 -14.02 4.80
C LEU A 206 6.41 -14.19 6.14
N ARG A 207 5.60 -15.24 6.30
CA ARG A 207 4.88 -15.53 7.54
C ARG A 207 5.81 -15.67 8.76
N GLU A 208 6.98 -16.25 8.56
CA GLU A 208 8.04 -16.39 9.57
C GLU A 208 8.75 -15.05 9.81
N THR A 209 9.17 -14.37 8.74
CA THR A 209 9.84 -13.07 8.78
C THR A 209 9.02 -12.00 9.50
N LEU A 210 7.68 -12.00 9.37
CA LEU A 210 6.82 -11.09 10.13
C LEU A 210 7.10 -11.17 11.64
N LYS A 211 7.30 -12.37 12.18
CA LYS A 211 7.62 -12.55 13.60
C LYS A 211 9.01 -12.01 13.93
N GLU A 212 9.99 -12.23 13.06
CA GLU A 212 11.39 -11.80 13.25
C GLU A 212 11.54 -10.28 13.25
N VAL A 213 10.79 -9.58 12.41
CA VAL A 213 10.85 -8.10 12.29
C VAL A 213 9.96 -7.38 13.31
N GLY A 214 9.48 -8.09 14.33
CA GLY A 214 8.70 -7.52 15.44
C GLY A 214 7.23 -7.24 15.11
N ILE A 215 6.69 -7.83 14.04
CA ILE A 215 5.27 -7.74 13.68
C ILE A 215 4.54 -8.92 14.30
N HIS A 216 3.98 -8.68 15.49
CA HIS A 216 3.32 -9.73 16.29
C HIS A 216 1.79 -9.69 16.23
N SER A 217 1.19 -8.60 15.72
CA SER A 217 -0.27 -8.41 15.73
C SER A 217 -0.94 -8.80 14.40
N VAL A 218 -0.55 -9.93 13.82
CA VAL A 218 -1.19 -10.49 12.62
C VAL A 218 -2.52 -11.15 13.03
N ARG A 219 -3.63 -10.51 12.67
CA ARG A 219 -4.97 -11.02 12.96
C ARG A 219 -5.36 -12.16 12.03
N ASN A 220 -4.99 -12.04 10.75
CA ASN A 220 -5.27 -13.05 9.76
C ASN A 220 -4.20 -13.07 8.68
N PHE A 221 -3.72 -14.26 8.32
CA PHE A 221 -2.80 -14.50 7.22
C PHE A 221 -3.49 -15.45 6.25
N LEU A 222 -3.79 -14.99 5.04
CA LEU A 222 -4.58 -15.75 4.06
C LEU A 222 -3.76 -15.96 2.79
N PRO A 223 -3.04 -17.08 2.66
CA PRO A 223 -2.32 -17.43 1.44
C PRO A 223 -3.28 -17.93 0.35
N LEU A 224 -3.07 -17.42 -0.86
CA LEU A 224 -3.73 -17.84 -2.10
C LEU A 224 -2.66 -18.24 -3.12
N LEU A 225 -3.09 -18.71 -4.29
CA LEU A 225 -2.16 -18.86 -5.42
C LEU A 225 -1.66 -17.48 -5.87
N GLU A 226 -0.34 -17.27 -5.79
CA GLU A 226 0.37 -16.06 -6.23
C GLU A 226 -0.07 -14.76 -5.55
N LYS A 227 -0.83 -14.85 -4.45
CA LYS A 227 -1.34 -13.73 -3.67
C LYS A 227 -1.38 -14.07 -2.19
N VAL A 228 -1.28 -13.07 -1.31
CA VAL A 228 -1.56 -13.22 0.12
C VAL A 228 -2.26 -11.98 0.65
N PHE A 229 -3.31 -12.18 1.44
CA PHE A 229 -3.88 -11.11 2.27
C PHE A 229 -3.35 -11.23 3.69
N ILE A 230 -2.99 -10.09 4.27
CA ILE A 230 -2.52 -10.01 5.66
C ILE A 230 -3.34 -8.92 6.35
N GLU A 231 -4.05 -9.29 7.40
CA GLU A 231 -4.80 -8.40 8.27
C GLU A 231 -4.05 -8.22 9.59
N PHE A 232 -3.93 -6.97 10.03
CA PHE A 232 -3.27 -6.60 11.27
C PHE A 232 -4.25 -6.01 12.28
N ASP A 233 -4.00 -6.22 13.57
CA ASP A 233 -4.73 -5.52 14.63
C ASP A 233 -4.23 -4.09 14.82
N LEU A 234 -2.92 -3.87 14.66
CA LEU A 234 -2.28 -2.57 14.83
C LEU A 234 -1.93 -1.92 13.48
N GLN A 235 -2.19 -0.62 13.40
CA GLN A 235 -1.85 0.18 12.23
C GLN A 235 -0.33 0.33 12.04
N ALA A 236 0.41 0.41 13.14
CA ALA A 236 1.88 0.50 13.11
C ALA A 236 2.53 -0.72 12.46
N ASP A 237 1.94 -1.91 12.60
CA ASP A 237 2.48 -3.13 11.99
C ASP A 237 2.30 -3.16 10.45
N VAL A 238 1.26 -2.51 9.94
CA VAL A 238 1.09 -2.28 8.49
C VAL A 238 2.21 -1.38 7.96
N ASP A 239 2.51 -0.30 8.69
CA ASP A 239 3.55 0.66 8.30
C ASP A 239 4.95 0.01 8.39
N ARG A 240 5.20 -0.82 9.42
CA ARG A 240 6.43 -1.64 9.54
C ARG A 240 6.59 -2.62 8.39
N LEU A 241 5.51 -3.30 7.98
CA LEU A 241 5.57 -4.19 6.81
C LEU A 241 5.95 -3.41 5.55
N GLY A 242 5.36 -2.24 5.35
CA GLY A 242 5.70 -1.35 4.24
C GLY A 242 7.17 -0.94 4.25
N ALA A 243 7.69 -0.53 5.41
CA ALA A 243 9.09 -0.12 5.59
C ALA A 243 10.05 -1.29 5.29
N TRP A 244 9.74 -2.48 5.81
CA TRP A 244 10.52 -3.67 5.53
C TRP A 244 10.53 -4.02 4.03
N TYR A 245 9.38 -3.94 3.34
CA TYR A 245 9.28 -4.19 1.90
C TYR A 245 10.02 -3.14 1.05
N SER A 246 10.04 -1.86 1.48
CA SER A 246 10.79 -0.80 0.80
C SER A 246 12.29 -1.15 0.70
N GLN A 247 12.85 -1.73 1.76
CA GLN A 247 14.28 -2.05 1.84
C GLN A 247 14.60 -3.46 1.30
N ASN A 248 13.83 -4.46 1.74
CA ASN A 248 14.12 -5.90 1.58
C ASN A 248 13.15 -6.64 0.65
N GLY A 249 12.12 -5.96 0.14
CA GLY A 249 11.09 -6.59 -0.68
C GLY A 249 11.66 -7.18 -1.98
N ASN A 250 11.11 -8.32 -2.38
CA ASN A 250 11.37 -8.89 -3.71
C ASN A 250 10.75 -7.96 -4.78
N PRO A 251 11.53 -7.49 -5.78
CA PRO A 251 11.02 -6.62 -6.84
C PRO A 251 9.88 -7.21 -7.67
N CYS A 252 9.67 -8.52 -7.66
CA CYS A 252 8.54 -9.14 -8.34
C CYS A 252 7.22 -8.96 -7.58
N HIS A 253 7.27 -8.74 -6.26
CA HIS A 253 6.08 -8.62 -5.42
C HIS A 253 5.38 -7.28 -5.64
N GLU A 254 4.06 -7.29 -5.77
CA GLU A 254 3.24 -6.07 -5.73
C GLU A 254 2.54 -5.94 -4.38
N ILE A 255 2.92 -4.96 -3.56
CA ILE A 255 2.33 -4.75 -2.24
C ILE A 255 1.32 -3.61 -2.24
N HIS A 256 0.09 -3.90 -1.82
CA HIS A 256 -1.03 -2.97 -1.82
C HIS A 256 -1.72 -2.91 -0.47
N ARG A 257 -1.85 -1.72 0.08
CA ARG A 257 -2.79 -1.46 1.16
C ARG A 257 -4.20 -1.28 0.60
N LEU A 258 -5.19 -2.02 1.10
CA LEU A 258 -6.52 -2.11 0.47
C LEU A 258 -7.34 -0.82 0.55
N LYS A 259 -7.04 0.06 1.50
CA LYS A 259 -7.60 1.40 1.59
C LYS A 259 -6.52 2.40 2.00
N LYS A 260 -6.55 3.60 1.41
CA LYS A 260 -5.72 4.72 1.86
C LYS A 260 -6.19 5.19 3.23
N PHE A 261 -5.25 5.43 4.11
CA PHE A 261 -5.53 5.99 5.42
C PHE A 261 -5.72 7.50 5.34
N PHE A 262 -6.75 8.00 6.00
CA PHE A 262 -6.88 9.43 6.29
C PHE A 262 -6.86 9.55 7.81
N PRO A 263 -5.73 9.90 8.43
CA PRO A 263 -5.69 10.14 9.87
C PRO A 263 -6.73 11.19 10.23
N LYS A 264 -7.54 10.91 11.24
CA LYS A 264 -8.06 11.99 12.09
C LYS A 264 -6.89 12.47 12.93
N MET A 265 -6.78 13.78 13.20
CA MET A 265 -5.67 14.38 13.96
C MET A 265 -5.20 13.45 15.08
N LEU A 266 -3.97 12.93 14.97
CA LEU A 266 -3.40 12.08 16.00
C LEU A 266 -3.03 12.96 17.20
N PRO A 267 -3.50 12.65 18.42
CA PRO A 267 -2.99 13.32 19.61
C PRO A 267 -1.48 13.06 19.75
N GLN A 268 -0.73 14.08 20.13
CA GLN A 268 0.73 14.03 20.29
C GLN A 268 1.14 12.94 21.29
N SER A 269 2.14 12.13 20.94
CA SER A 269 2.91 11.37 21.93
C SER A 269 4.41 11.60 21.70
N GLY A 270 5.09 12.24 22.66
CA GLY A 270 6.54 12.45 22.66
C GLY A 270 7.03 13.69 21.91
N ASN A 271 8.36 13.78 21.73
CA ASN A 271 9.07 14.88 21.05
C ASN A 271 8.98 14.79 19.51
N LYS A 272 7.80 14.57 18.92
CA LYS A 272 7.63 14.57 17.45
C LYS A 272 6.95 15.87 16.98
N PRO A 273 7.29 16.40 15.79
CA PRO A 273 6.62 17.58 15.24
C PRO A 273 5.12 17.34 15.06
N GLN A 274 4.32 18.40 15.16
CA GLN A 274 2.89 18.32 14.86
C GLN A 274 2.70 18.08 13.35
N GLU A 275 1.97 17.01 13.02
CA GLU A 275 1.70 16.61 11.63
C GLU A 275 0.31 17.02 11.18
N GLU A 276 0.21 17.44 9.92
CA GLU A 276 -1.09 17.60 9.26
C GLU A 276 -1.71 16.22 8.94
N PRO A 277 -3.05 16.09 9.02
CA PRO A 277 -3.77 14.91 8.58
C PRO A 277 -3.39 14.48 7.16
N GLY A 278 -3.16 13.18 6.96
CA GLY A 278 -2.98 12.56 5.64
C GLY A 278 -2.01 11.39 5.65
N SER A 279 -1.79 10.77 4.50
CA SER A 279 -0.83 9.65 4.38
C SER A 279 0.58 10.17 4.09
N PHE A 280 1.57 9.53 4.69
CA PHE A 280 2.95 9.57 4.19
C PHE A 280 3.15 8.45 3.18
N PHE A 281 4.22 8.51 2.39
CA PHE A 281 4.52 7.48 1.41
C PHE A 281 5.96 7.00 1.51
N LEU A 282 6.11 5.67 1.55
CA LEU A 282 7.37 4.97 1.32
C LEU A 282 7.54 4.69 -0.17
N THR A 283 8.77 4.81 -0.67
CA THR A 283 9.12 4.34 -2.01
C THR A 283 9.31 2.82 -2.01
N LEU A 284 8.91 2.16 -3.09
CA LEU A 284 9.05 0.73 -3.31
C LEU A 284 9.78 0.50 -4.63
N LYS A 285 10.54 -0.59 -4.72
CA LYS A 285 11.27 -0.97 -5.94
C LYS A 285 10.36 -1.51 -7.06
N SER A 286 9.12 -1.83 -6.73
CA SER A 286 8.16 -2.46 -7.62
C SER A 286 6.79 -1.81 -7.51
N HIS A 287 5.93 -2.05 -8.50
CA HIS A 287 4.57 -1.51 -8.52
C HIS A 287 3.83 -1.83 -7.19
N PRO A 288 3.13 -0.86 -6.57
CA PRO A 288 2.74 0.45 -7.10
C PRO A 288 3.76 1.59 -6.88
N PHE A 289 5.02 1.26 -6.57
CA PHE A 289 6.15 2.16 -6.29
C PHE A 289 6.01 3.06 -5.06
N MET A 290 4.79 3.22 -4.53
CA MET A 290 4.52 4.01 -3.34
C MET A 290 3.58 3.27 -2.40
N PHE A 291 4.01 3.09 -1.15
CA PHE A 291 3.21 2.48 -0.10
C PHE A 291 2.74 3.54 0.91
N PRO A 292 1.42 3.70 1.13
CA PRO A 292 0.90 4.68 2.08
C PRO A 292 1.08 4.23 3.54
N THR A 293 1.70 5.08 4.35
CA THR A 293 1.89 4.89 5.79
C THR A 293 1.16 5.97 6.59
N THR A 294 0.90 5.66 7.86
CA THR A 294 0.28 6.60 8.82
C THR A 294 1.32 7.38 9.59
N THR A 295 2.52 6.82 9.76
CA THR A 295 3.66 7.50 10.36
C THR A 295 4.72 7.81 9.29
N PRO A 296 5.42 8.95 9.41
CA PRO A 296 6.56 9.22 8.56
C PRO A 296 7.68 8.23 8.91
N THR A 297 8.12 7.49 7.90
CA THR A 297 9.38 6.75 7.89
C THR A 297 10.42 7.71 7.34
N PHE A 298 11.01 8.47 8.26
CA PHE A 298 11.93 9.56 8.01
C PHE A 298 12.85 9.69 9.22
N VAL A 299 14.15 9.92 8.98
CA VAL A 299 15.11 10.20 10.05
C VAL A 299 14.88 11.64 10.49
N ILE A 300 14.13 11.82 11.57
CA ILE A 300 13.88 13.15 12.13
C ILE A 300 15.19 13.66 12.74
N PRO A 301 15.80 14.72 12.18
CA PRO A 301 17.04 15.27 12.71
C PRO A 301 16.78 15.89 14.09
N ASP A 302 17.82 16.02 14.92
CA ASP A 302 17.69 16.77 16.18
C ASP A 302 17.18 18.19 15.89
N TYR A 303 16.13 18.60 16.59
CA TYR A 303 15.41 19.83 16.25
C TYR A 303 14.88 20.60 17.46
N LEU A 304 14.68 21.90 17.27
CA LEU A 304 13.99 22.79 18.20
C LEU A 304 12.80 23.46 17.49
N THR A 305 11.59 23.24 17.99
CA THR A 305 10.38 23.88 17.45
C THR A 305 10.35 25.34 17.84
N VAL A 306 10.09 26.23 16.88
CA VAL A 306 9.97 27.67 17.16
C VAL A 306 8.60 27.96 17.75
N ARG A 307 8.55 28.38 19.01
CA ARG A 307 7.32 28.81 19.71
C ARG A 307 7.41 30.26 20.18
N GLY A 308 8.62 30.75 20.44
CA GLY A 308 8.87 32.13 20.85
C GLY A 308 10.30 32.57 20.61
N GLN A 309 10.61 33.78 21.07
CA GLN A 309 11.92 34.40 20.89
C GLN A 309 13.05 33.61 21.57
N ASP A 310 12.79 33.07 22.76
CA ASP A 310 13.76 32.27 23.53
C ASP A 310 14.29 31.06 22.74
N ASP A 311 13.45 30.46 21.88
CA ASP A 311 13.85 29.33 21.04
C ASP A 311 14.86 29.77 19.96
N ILE A 312 14.74 31.00 19.45
CA ILE A 312 15.65 31.56 18.46
C ILE A 312 17.01 31.82 19.09
N GLU A 313 17.03 32.42 20.29
CA GLU A 313 18.27 32.68 21.02
C GLU A 313 18.99 31.37 21.33
N LYS A 314 18.26 30.38 21.83
CA LYS A 314 18.78 29.03 22.09
C LYS A 314 19.36 28.39 20.83
N ALA A 315 18.62 28.39 19.73
CA ALA A 315 19.09 27.79 18.47
C ALA A 315 20.30 28.51 17.90
N SER A 316 20.35 29.84 17.91
CA SER A 316 21.47 30.60 17.37
C SER A 316 22.77 30.43 18.17
N GLY A 317 22.67 30.17 19.49
CA GLY A 317 23.83 29.95 20.36
C GLY A 317 24.37 28.52 20.34
N SER A 318 23.56 27.51 19.98
CA SER A 318 23.94 26.10 20.02
C SER A 318 23.67 25.33 18.71
N GLY A 319 23.29 26.02 17.65
CA GLY A 319 22.84 25.41 16.41
C GLY A 319 23.99 25.05 15.47
N SER A 320 23.63 24.34 14.40
CA SER A 320 24.55 23.92 13.34
C SER A 320 25.29 25.12 12.71
N MET A 321 26.51 24.86 12.21
CA MET A 321 27.27 25.76 11.33
C MET A 321 26.47 26.16 10.08
N PHE A 322 25.55 25.29 9.65
CA PHE A 322 24.65 25.50 8.52
C PHE A 322 23.22 25.73 9.05
N PRO A 323 22.82 26.99 9.29
CA PRO A 323 21.50 27.31 9.83
C PRO A 323 20.41 26.76 8.92
N THR A 324 19.66 25.80 9.43
CA THR A 324 18.67 25.06 8.65
C THR A 324 17.33 25.05 9.36
N ILE A 325 16.26 25.31 8.62
CA ILE A 325 14.88 25.21 9.10
C ILE A 325 14.20 24.05 8.41
N MET A 326 13.64 23.13 9.21
CA MET A 326 12.71 22.11 8.74
C MET A 326 11.29 22.65 8.83
N LEU A 327 10.52 22.52 7.75
CA LEU A 327 9.09 22.80 7.68
C LEU A 327 8.28 21.52 7.86
N THR A 328 7.22 21.61 8.65
CA THR A 328 6.22 20.56 8.84
C THR A 328 4.81 21.13 8.67
N GLY A 329 3.81 20.26 8.55
CA GLY A 329 2.43 20.68 8.28
C GLY A 329 2.15 21.04 6.82
N LEU A 330 2.93 20.49 5.88
CA LEU A 330 2.65 20.60 4.46
C LEU A 330 1.46 19.69 4.05
N PRO A 331 0.64 20.09 3.07
CA PRO A 331 -0.55 19.33 2.67
C PRO A 331 -0.23 17.99 2.01
N ASP A 332 -1.26 17.12 1.95
CA ASP A 332 -1.24 15.95 1.08
C ASP A 332 -1.12 16.37 -0.39
N GLY A 333 -0.11 15.83 -1.09
CA GLY A 333 0.04 15.99 -2.54
C GLY A 333 1.46 16.32 -2.95
N PHE A 334 1.63 16.50 -4.26
CA PHE A 334 2.86 17.07 -4.80
C PHE A 334 2.56 18.52 -5.14
N TYR A 335 3.25 19.42 -4.46
CA TYR A 335 3.24 20.85 -4.72
C TYR A 335 4.50 21.23 -5.50
N LYS A 336 4.44 22.38 -6.16
CA LYS A 336 5.54 22.83 -7.01
C LYS A 336 6.69 23.35 -6.15
N TYR A 337 7.91 23.16 -6.64
CA TYR A 337 9.10 23.70 -5.98
C TYR A 337 8.99 25.21 -5.80
N GLU A 338 8.55 25.91 -6.84
CA GLU A 338 8.43 27.37 -6.89
C GLU A 338 7.41 27.91 -5.88
N GLU A 339 6.36 27.15 -5.56
CA GLU A 339 5.34 27.56 -4.59
C GLU A 339 5.92 27.62 -3.17
N VAL A 340 6.78 26.67 -2.81
CA VAL A 340 7.43 26.63 -1.49
C VAL A 340 8.64 27.56 -1.46
N ALA A 341 9.49 27.55 -2.49
CA ALA A 341 10.68 28.39 -2.55
C ALA A 341 10.36 29.89 -2.45
N ARG A 342 9.22 30.34 -3.02
CA ARG A 342 8.76 31.73 -2.91
C ARG A 342 8.50 32.20 -1.47
N LEU A 343 8.23 31.29 -0.52
CA LEU A 343 8.06 31.66 0.89
C LEU A 343 9.36 32.21 1.51
N PHE A 344 10.51 31.86 0.92
CA PHE A 344 11.83 32.14 1.47
C PHE A 344 12.61 33.18 0.67
N LEU A 345 12.17 33.50 -0.55
CA LEU A 345 12.91 34.33 -1.52
C LEU A 345 13.42 35.67 -0.94
N SER A 346 12.64 36.33 -0.09
CA SER A 346 13.03 37.61 0.53
C SER A 346 14.12 37.51 1.60
N TYR A 347 14.51 36.29 2.00
CA TYR A 347 15.52 36.02 3.03
C TYR A 347 16.85 35.57 2.46
N PHE A 348 16.97 35.47 1.13
CA PHE A 348 18.22 35.12 0.45
C PHE A 348 18.79 36.34 -0.30
N PRO A 349 20.13 36.44 -0.43
CA PRO A 349 20.76 37.57 -1.11
C PRO A 349 20.34 37.69 -2.58
N GLN A 350 20.23 36.55 -3.25
CA GLN A 350 19.73 36.42 -4.61
C GLN A 350 18.23 36.11 -4.55
N GLN A 351 17.42 36.93 -5.22
CA GLN A 351 15.96 36.81 -5.23
C GLN A 351 15.45 36.13 -6.49
N ASP A 352 16.17 35.11 -6.95
CA ASP A 352 15.78 34.23 -8.03
C ASP A 352 15.66 32.78 -7.54
N LEU A 353 14.81 31.99 -8.20
CA LEU A 353 14.49 30.63 -7.77
C LEU A 353 15.63 29.64 -8.01
N ASP A 354 16.53 29.96 -8.95
CA ASP A 354 17.67 29.12 -9.33
C ASP A 354 18.72 29.13 -8.21
N SER A 355 18.95 30.29 -7.59
CA SER A 355 19.83 30.44 -6.42
C SER A 355 19.38 29.64 -5.19
N LEU A 356 18.08 29.30 -5.13
CA LEU A 356 17.50 28.50 -4.04
C LEU A 356 17.54 27.00 -4.31
N TYR A 357 17.93 26.55 -5.50
CA TYR A 357 17.74 25.18 -5.99
C TYR A 357 18.28 24.10 -5.06
N TYR A 358 19.45 24.35 -4.45
CA TYR A 358 20.09 23.46 -3.48
C TYR A 358 19.84 23.84 -2.01
N ASN A 359 19.23 25.00 -1.77
CA ASN A 359 18.97 25.53 -0.43
C ASN A 359 17.56 25.16 0.05
N VAL A 360 16.60 24.96 -0.86
CA VAL A 360 15.23 24.57 -0.55
C VAL A 360 14.99 23.13 -1.02
N LEU A 361 15.04 22.19 -0.09
CA LEU A 361 14.92 20.77 -0.36
C LEU A 361 13.55 20.29 0.11
N ILE A 362 12.76 19.69 -0.78
CA ILE A 362 11.36 19.38 -0.52
C ILE A 362 11.12 17.88 -0.65
N LEU A 363 10.59 17.27 0.39
CA LEU A 363 10.22 15.86 0.44
C LEU A 363 8.68 15.74 0.51
N PRO A 364 7.99 15.76 -0.65
CA PRO A 364 6.53 15.80 -0.70
C PRO A 364 5.89 14.53 -0.14
N LEU A 365 6.51 13.36 -0.33
CA LEU A 365 6.02 12.08 0.20
C LEU A 365 6.08 12.01 1.73
N GLN A 366 6.95 12.82 2.33
CA GLN A 366 7.17 12.93 3.77
C GLN A 366 6.55 14.22 4.35
N LYS A 367 5.95 15.09 3.53
CA LYS A 367 5.40 16.40 3.93
C LYS A 367 6.41 17.25 4.69
N ARG A 368 7.64 17.29 4.16
CA ARG A 368 8.75 18.05 4.73
C ARG A 368 9.39 18.94 3.70
N ALA A 369 9.95 20.04 4.19
CA ALA A 369 10.94 20.80 3.44
C ALA A 369 12.06 21.24 4.39
N PHE A 370 13.25 21.40 3.84
CA PHE A 370 14.43 21.89 4.53
C PHE A 370 14.91 23.14 3.81
N VAL A 371 15.17 24.19 4.57
CA VAL A 371 15.66 25.46 4.06
C VAL A 371 16.98 25.78 4.73
N LEU A 372 18.04 25.73 3.93
CA LEU A 372 19.41 25.99 4.36
C LEU A 372 19.72 27.45 4.09
N PHE A 373 19.90 28.22 5.16
CA PHE A 373 20.23 29.64 5.08
C PHE A 373 21.75 29.84 5.00
N ALA A 374 22.15 30.93 4.35
CA ALA A 374 23.56 31.31 4.28
C ALA A 374 24.15 31.63 5.66
N ASP A 375 23.34 32.20 6.56
CA ASP A 375 23.75 32.59 7.91
C ASP A 375 22.57 32.62 8.90
N TRP A 376 22.91 32.71 10.19
CA TRP A 376 21.94 32.74 11.28
C TRP A 376 21.13 34.04 11.30
N THR A 377 21.62 35.14 10.72
CA THR A 377 20.91 36.42 10.70
C THR A 377 19.61 36.30 9.90
N MET A 378 19.71 35.78 8.67
CA MET A 378 18.54 35.60 7.80
C MET A 378 17.61 34.48 8.30
N CYS A 379 18.20 33.40 8.82
CA CYS A 379 17.47 32.30 9.45
C CYS A 379 16.61 32.78 10.63
N CYS A 380 17.21 33.53 11.57
CA CYS A 380 16.51 34.09 12.73
C CYS A 380 15.46 35.12 12.30
N LYS A 381 15.75 35.96 11.30
CA LYS A 381 14.78 36.95 10.77
C LYS A 381 13.54 36.27 10.20
N PHE A 382 13.70 35.14 9.49
CA PHE A 382 12.57 34.34 9.03
C PHE A 382 11.77 33.78 10.21
N ALA A 383 12.43 33.20 11.21
CA ALA A 383 11.75 32.66 12.39
C ALA A 383 10.99 33.73 13.20
N GLN A 384 11.57 34.93 13.37
CA GLN A 384 10.91 36.07 14.01
C GLN A 384 9.66 36.52 13.24
N SER A 385 9.75 36.55 11.91
CA SER A 385 8.63 36.89 11.03
C SER A 385 7.52 35.86 11.15
N HIS A 386 7.88 34.58 11.24
CA HIS A 386 6.95 33.48 11.46
C HIS A 386 6.23 33.56 12.81
N ILE A 387 6.93 33.88 13.90
CA ILE A 387 6.32 34.09 15.23
C ILE A 387 5.29 35.23 15.17
N SER A 388 5.66 36.33 14.50
CA SER A 388 4.80 37.52 14.38
C SER A 388 3.58 37.26 13.51
N LYS A 389 3.76 36.50 12.43
CA LYS A 389 2.72 36.13 11.48
C LYS A 389 3.04 34.73 10.93
N PRO A 390 2.33 33.68 11.39
CA PRO A 390 2.56 32.33 10.94
C PRO A 390 2.52 32.22 9.41
N VAL A 391 3.52 31.51 8.87
CA VAL A 391 3.62 31.24 7.44
C VAL A 391 2.52 30.27 7.04
N MET A 392 1.77 30.63 6.01
CA MET A 392 0.68 29.82 5.47
C MET A 392 1.06 29.27 4.09
N PHE A 393 0.74 28.01 3.84
CA PHE A 393 0.82 27.38 2.53
C PHE A 393 -0.58 26.95 2.09
N GLY A 394 -1.19 27.74 1.20
CA GLY A 394 -2.62 27.63 0.93
C GLY A 394 -3.43 27.91 2.20
N CYS A 395 -4.25 26.95 2.64
CA CYS A 395 -5.00 27.01 3.89
C CYS A 395 -4.30 26.34 5.10
N HIS A 396 -3.07 25.84 4.93
CA HIS A 396 -2.35 25.10 5.97
C HIS A 396 -1.36 26.02 6.68
N THR A 397 -1.33 25.97 8.01
CA THR A 397 -0.32 26.65 8.80
C THR A 397 0.93 25.76 8.86
N ILE A 398 2.05 26.30 8.43
CA ILE A 398 3.33 25.60 8.45
C ILE A 398 3.94 25.73 9.84
N ASN A 399 4.46 24.64 10.40
CA ASN A 399 5.31 24.73 11.60
C ASN A 399 6.77 24.73 11.19
N ILE A 400 7.60 25.49 11.91
CA ILE A 400 9.01 25.62 11.62
C ILE A 400 9.84 25.12 12.80
N HIS A 401 10.96 24.48 12.47
CA HIS A 401 11.86 23.88 13.45
C HIS A 401 13.30 24.17 13.04
N PHE A 402 14.10 24.69 13.97
CA PHE A 402 15.55 24.75 13.76
C PHE A 402 16.11 23.33 13.79
N VAL A 403 16.91 22.98 12.79
CA VAL A 403 17.67 21.74 12.79
C VAL A 403 18.99 21.99 13.53
N LEU A 404 19.25 21.17 14.54
CA LEU A 404 20.41 21.32 15.43
C LEU A 404 21.61 20.51 14.94
N GLU A 405 21.38 19.44 14.18
CA GLU A 405 22.43 18.68 13.51
C GLU A 405 22.83 19.30 12.15
N PRO A 406 24.07 19.10 11.70
CA PRO A 406 24.53 19.66 10.44
C PRO A 406 23.94 18.92 9.24
N ILE A 407 23.12 19.63 8.47
CA ILE A 407 22.75 19.26 7.10
C ILE A 407 23.66 20.05 6.16
N LEU A 408 24.49 19.34 5.40
CA LEU A 408 25.43 19.96 4.47
C LEU A 408 24.66 20.58 3.28
N PRO A 409 24.97 21.83 2.90
CA PRO A 409 24.49 22.40 1.66
C PRO A 409 24.91 21.54 0.47
N ALA A 410 23.95 21.24 -0.41
CA ALA A 410 24.27 20.56 -1.65
C ALA A 410 24.91 21.54 -2.64
N SER A 411 25.93 21.09 -3.35
CA SER A 411 26.52 21.82 -4.48
C SER A 411 26.50 21.02 -5.79
N SER A 412 25.94 19.80 -5.75
CA SER A 412 25.69 18.95 -6.91
C SER A 412 24.43 18.11 -6.69
N GLU A 413 23.89 17.59 -7.79
CA GLU A 413 22.74 16.67 -7.79
C GLU A 413 23.03 15.40 -6.96
N GLU A 414 24.25 14.85 -7.06
CA GLU A 414 24.68 13.67 -6.30
C GLU A 414 24.68 13.91 -4.80
N MET A 415 25.20 15.06 -4.35
CA MET A 415 25.22 15.43 -2.93
C MET A 415 23.82 15.66 -2.40
N MET A 416 22.96 16.34 -3.17
CA MET A 416 21.56 16.53 -2.83
C MET A 416 20.85 15.18 -2.71
N TYR A 417 20.96 14.32 -3.72
CA TYR A 417 20.35 13.00 -3.73
C TYR A 417 20.81 12.17 -2.54
N THR A 418 22.13 12.09 -2.30
CA THR A 418 22.71 11.33 -1.17
C THR A 418 22.20 11.83 0.18
N THR A 419 22.17 13.15 0.38
CA THR A 419 21.72 13.77 1.64
C THR A 419 20.23 13.51 1.87
N MET A 420 19.41 13.66 0.82
CA MET A 420 17.96 13.46 0.93
C MET A 420 17.57 11.98 1.05
N MET A 421 18.34 11.07 0.44
CA MET A 421 18.19 9.62 0.64
C MET A 421 18.45 9.24 2.10
N LYS A 422 19.50 9.81 2.72
CA LYS A 422 19.80 9.60 4.15
C LYS A 422 18.66 10.09 5.05
N LEU A 423 18.15 11.30 4.81
CA LEU A 423 17.05 11.85 5.59
C LEU A 423 15.75 11.06 5.41
N SER A 424 15.49 10.55 4.20
CA SER A 424 14.30 9.75 3.89
C SER A 424 14.34 8.31 4.42
N ASP A 425 15.32 7.96 5.28
CA ASP A 425 15.59 6.60 5.75
C ASP A 425 15.77 5.58 4.61
N GLY A 426 16.27 6.09 3.48
CA GLY A 426 16.55 5.32 2.29
C GLY A 426 17.96 4.74 2.31
N ARG A 427 18.21 3.77 1.41
CA ARG A 427 19.56 3.29 1.16
C ARG A 427 20.42 4.44 0.63
N VAL A 428 21.47 4.80 1.37
CA VAL A 428 22.44 5.80 0.92
C VAL A 428 23.19 5.26 -0.30
N PRO A 429 23.22 6.01 -1.41
CA PRO A 429 23.89 5.57 -2.63
C PRO A 429 25.40 5.46 -2.42
N LYS A 430 26.02 4.56 -3.17
CA LYS A 430 27.47 4.50 -3.28
C LYS A 430 27.98 5.67 -4.14
N PRO A 431 29.05 6.37 -3.73
CA PRO A 431 29.52 7.55 -4.43
C PRO A 431 30.18 7.24 -5.78
N GLU A 432 30.67 6.01 -5.98
CA GLU A 432 31.35 5.66 -7.23
C GLU A 432 30.38 5.75 -8.42
N PHE A 433 30.71 6.62 -9.38
CA PHE A 433 29.98 6.84 -10.63
C PHE A 433 28.49 7.14 -10.43
N LEU A 434 28.11 7.77 -9.30
CA LEU A 434 26.70 8.07 -9.00
C LEU A 434 26.09 8.97 -10.06
N GLN A 435 26.79 10.01 -10.52
CA GLN A 435 26.36 10.88 -11.61
C GLN A 435 26.02 10.10 -12.88
N GLU A 436 26.87 9.15 -13.27
CA GLU A 436 26.69 8.39 -14.53
C GLU A 436 25.50 7.41 -14.50
N ARG A 437 24.94 7.15 -13.32
CA ARG A 437 23.83 6.22 -13.11
C ARG A 437 22.61 6.90 -12.49
N LEU A 438 22.59 8.24 -12.38
CA LEU A 438 21.48 8.98 -11.81
C LEU A 438 20.67 9.62 -12.94
N LEU A 439 19.37 9.31 -13.01
CA LEU A 439 18.43 9.99 -13.89
C LEU A 439 17.68 11.06 -13.11
N ARG A 440 17.56 12.25 -13.68
CA ARG A 440 16.69 13.32 -13.20
C ARG A 440 15.50 13.48 -14.15
N VAL A 441 14.30 13.38 -13.59
CA VAL A 441 13.04 13.63 -14.29
C VAL A 441 12.43 14.90 -13.73
N GLN A 442 12.18 15.87 -14.60
CA GLN A 442 11.52 17.13 -14.25
C GLN A 442 10.05 17.08 -14.68
N PHE A 443 9.14 17.44 -13.79
CA PHE A 443 7.69 17.48 -14.03
C PHE A 443 7.18 18.91 -14.10
N ARG A 444 6.16 19.12 -14.93
CA ARG A 444 5.34 20.33 -14.92
C ARG A 444 4.40 20.33 -13.73
N ASP A 445 3.60 19.26 -13.63
CA ASP A 445 2.74 18.96 -12.50
C ASP A 445 3.00 17.52 -12.05
N CYS A 446 3.61 17.39 -10.88
CA CYS A 446 3.96 16.09 -10.33
C CYS A 446 2.70 15.43 -9.76
N GLN A 447 2.36 14.23 -10.21
CA GLN A 447 1.24 13.45 -9.67
C GLN A 447 1.62 11.99 -9.57
N ARG A 448 0.97 11.25 -8.66
CA ARG A 448 1.24 9.82 -8.46
C ARG A 448 1.13 9.02 -9.76
N VAL A 449 0.11 9.30 -10.56
CA VAL A 449 -0.14 8.60 -11.82
C VAL A 449 1.00 8.83 -12.82
N VAL A 450 1.52 10.07 -12.87
CA VAL A 450 2.66 10.43 -13.74
C VAL A 450 3.93 9.72 -13.26
N ILE A 451 4.21 9.73 -11.95
CA ILE A 451 5.38 9.04 -11.38
C ILE A 451 5.30 7.54 -11.66
N THR A 452 4.13 6.91 -11.45
CA THR A 452 3.94 5.50 -11.76
C THR A 452 4.19 5.20 -13.24
N ALA A 453 3.68 6.03 -14.15
CA ALA A 453 3.90 5.84 -15.59
C ALA A 453 5.38 5.96 -15.99
N VAL A 454 6.11 6.93 -15.41
CA VAL A 454 7.55 7.08 -15.63
C VAL A 454 8.33 5.89 -15.08
N LEU A 455 7.99 5.40 -13.89
CA LEU A 455 8.66 4.25 -13.29
C LEU A 455 8.35 2.94 -14.03
N ASP A 456 7.11 2.76 -14.52
CA ASP A 456 6.75 1.60 -15.34
C ASP A 456 7.62 1.53 -16.60
N LEU A 457 7.82 2.68 -17.26
CA LEU A 457 8.72 2.79 -18.42
C LEU A 457 10.17 2.45 -18.07
N ILE A 458 10.67 3.02 -16.98
CA ILE A 458 12.08 2.86 -16.61
C ILE A 458 12.37 1.42 -16.23
N VAL A 459 11.46 0.78 -15.48
CA VAL A 459 11.58 -0.62 -15.08
C VAL A 459 11.48 -1.57 -16.27
N SER A 460 10.74 -1.23 -17.33
CA SER A 460 10.76 -2.01 -18.56
C SER A 460 12.07 -1.89 -19.34
N ALA A 461 12.77 -0.76 -19.24
CA ALA A 461 14.04 -0.54 -19.93
C ALA A 461 15.23 -1.15 -19.19
N ALA A 462 15.36 -0.90 -17.88
CA ALA A 462 16.50 -1.34 -17.09
C ALA A 462 16.20 -1.41 -15.58
N PRO A 463 16.90 -2.27 -14.82
CA PRO A 463 16.78 -2.33 -13.38
C PRO A 463 17.36 -1.07 -12.71
N TYR A 464 16.69 -0.62 -11.65
CA TYR A 464 17.10 0.52 -10.84
C TYR A 464 17.23 0.13 -9.37
N VAL A 465 17.97 0.93 -8.60
CA VAL A 465 18.28 0.71 -7.17
C VAL A 465 17.23 1.36 -6.29
N ASN A 466 16.97 2.65 -6.50
CA ASN A 466 16.00 3.43 -5.75
C ASN A 466 15.57 4.68 -6.51
N PHE A 467 14.51 5.34 -6.04
CA PHE A 467 14.10 6.65 -6.54
C PHE A 467 13.70 7.57 -5.39
N LEU A 468 13.79 8.88 -5.64
CA LEU A 468 13.43 9.92 -4.69
C LEU A 468 12.71 11.05 -5.41
N THR A 469 11.57 11.47 -4.89
CA THR A 469 10.83 12.63 -5.41
C THR A 469 11.18 13.87 -4.59
N LEU A 470 11.60 14.94 -5.26
CA LEU A 470 11.90 16.24 -4.69
C LEU A 470 11.01 17.34 -5.33
N ALA A 471 9.85 17.60 -4.72
CA ALA A 471 8.78 18.43 -5.30
C ALA A 471 8.39 17.99 -6.73
N ASN A 472 8.66 18.83 -7.73
CA ASN A 472 8.43 18.57 -9.15
C ASN A 472 9.64 17.91 -9.85
N ARG A 473 10.60 17.37 -9.10
CA ARG A 473 11.72 16.57 -9.60
C ARG A 473 11.63 15.14 -9.07
N MET A 474 12.13 14.18 -9.84
CA MET A 474 12.38 12.82 -9.38
C MET A 474 13.74 12.35 -9.83
N TYR A 475 14.48 11.79 -8.87
CA TYR A 475 15.81 11.21 -9.08
C TYR A 475 15.69 9.70 -9.03
N ILE A 476 16.32 9.01 -9.97
CA ILE A 476 16.24 7.56 -10.09
C ILE A 476 17.67 7.05 -10.24
N GLU A 477 18.10 6.30 -9.24
CA GLU A 477 19.42 5.67 -9.22
C GLU A 477 19.31 4.35 -10.00
N MET A 478 19.89 4.31 -11.20
CA MET A 478 20.01 3.10 -12.01
C MET A 478 21.02 2.12 -11.40
N ALA A 479 20.87 0.83 -11.72
CA ALA A 479 21.81 -0.19 -11.26
C ALA A 479 23.23 0.03 -11.81
N ASP A 480 23.34 0.53 -13.04
CA ASP A 480 24.57 0.89 -13.73
C ASP A 480 24.31 1.98 -14.79
N SER A 481 25.38 2.57 -15.32
CA SER A 481 25.30 3.63 -16.32
C SER A 481 24.76 3.17 -17.68
N SER A 482 24.86 1.88 -18.03
CA SER A 482 24.23 1.37 -19.26
C SER A 482 22.71 1.39 -19.17
N GLY A 483 22.15 1.31 -17.96
CA GLY A 483 20.72 1.48 -17.71
C GLY A 483 20.20 2.86 -18.11
N VAL A 484 21.00 3.92 -17.89
CA VAL A 484 20.68 5.29 -18.32
C VAL A 484 20.54 5.33 -19.84
N THR A 485 21.51 4.78 -20.58
CA THR A 485 21.46 4.72 -22.05
C THR A 485 20.21 3.98 -22.55
N LYS A 486 19.90 2.81 -21.98
CA LYS A 486 18.71 2.03 -22.37
C LYS A 486 17.41 2.79 -22.15
N VAL A 487 17.31 3.54 -21.05
CA VAL A 487 16.14 4.39 -20.80
C VAL A 487 15.98 5.45 -21.90
N PHE A 488 17.07 6.10 -22.32
CA PHE A 488 17.02 7.07 -23.42
C PHE A 488 16.67 6.45 -24.77
N GLU A 489 17.15 5.23 -25.06
CA GLU A 489 16.76 4.48 -26.26
C GLU A 489 15.26 4.15 -26.25
N GLU A 490 14.75 3.67 -25.13
CA GLU A 490 13.34 3.32 -24.96
C GLU A 490 12.44 4.56 -25.08
N LEU A 491 12.86 5.70 -24.52
CA LEU A 491 12.16 6.98 -24.64
C LEU A 491 12.01 7.46 -26.08
N GLN A 492 13.00 7.16 -26.95
CA GLN A 492 12.93 7.50 -28.37
C GLN A 492 12.02 6.56 -29.17
N ALA A 493 11.87 5.32 -28.70
CA ALA A 493 11.08 4.30 -29.38
C ALA A 493 9.57 4.39 -29.11
N ILE A 494 9.16 5.08 -28.05
CA ILE A 494 7.80 5.02 -27.53
C ILE A 494 6.88 6.14 -28.08
N PRO A 495 5.69 5.80 -28.59
CA PRO A 495 4.68 6.80 -28.95
C PRO A 495 4.13 7.50 -27.70
N PRO A 496 3.46 8.67 -27.83
CA PRO A 496 3.01 9.46 -26.68
C PRO A 496 2.20 8.63 -25.67
N VAL A 497 2.78 8.34 -24.51
CA VAL A 497 2.12 7.64 -23.41
C VAL A 497 1.16 8.61 -22.71
N ALA A 498 0.07 8.10 -22.14
CA ALA A 498 -0.83 8.92 -21.34
C ALA A 498 -0.07 9.63 -20.21
N HIS A 499 -0.37 10.92 -20.00
CA HIS A 499 0.24 11.80 -19.00
C HIS A 499 1.71 12.22 -19.24
N TRP A 500 2.30 11.84 -20.38
CA TRP A 500 3.67 12.22 -20.72
C TRP A 500 3.84 13.73 -20.98
N ASP A 501 2.74 14.44 -21.28
CA ASP A 501 2.66 15.89 -21.39
C ASP A 501 3.06 16.63 -20.10
N GLN A 502 3.07 15.91 -18.97
CA GLN A 502 3.47 16.42 -17.66
C GLN A 502 4.97 16.25 -17.38
N VAL A 503 5.71 15.48 -18.19
CA VAL A 503 7.17 15.33 -18.10
C VAL A 503 7.82 16.44 -18.95
N GLN A 504 8.62 17.29 -18.33
CA GLN A 504 9.29 18.41 -19.00
C GLN A 504 10.64 17.99 -19.59
N SER A 505 11.45 17.27 -18.81
CA SER A 505 12.73 16.75 -19.27
C SER A 505 13.11 15.49 -18.50
N ILE A 506 13.93 14.67 -19.14
CA ILE A 506 14.65 13.55 -18.52
C ILE A 506 16.12 13.75 -18.90
N GLU A 507 16.97 13.85 -17.88
CA GLU A 507 18.39 14.17 -18.01
C GLU A 507 19.21 13.20 -17.16
N SER A 508 20.48 13.02 -17.51
CA SER A 508 21.47 12.29 -16.70
C SER A 508 22.48 13.24 -16.10
#